data_AF-A0A957E267-F1
#
_entry.id   AF-A0A957E267-F1
#
_cell.length_a   1.000
_cell.length_b   1.000
_cell.length_c   1.000
_cell.angle_alpha   90.00
_cell.angle_beta   90.00
_cell.angle_gamma   90.00
#
_symmetry.space_group_name_H-M   'P 1'
#
loop_
_entity.id
_entity.type
_entity.pdbx_description
1 polymer ?
#
loop_
_entity_poly.entity_id
_entity_poly.type
_entity_poly.pdbx_seq_one_letter_code
_entity_poly.pdbx_strand_id
1 'polypeptide(L)'
;MSFPNKKDVVYNKAPLKQVICQLRFPRILRIDSRPPEGFQERIRDRYPLYEQGVLKQRLGPLTEILSDDVVKLLTRQDQQTYDFISVDGNWSVGLTSEFVALSTSKYSDWNTFVGHLQHIIYALQTEFEPAFFTRIGLRYQNVISQKELGLDNNISWIDLIDSSLTGILSGNIKVSPNAIIEENHVVIINLGNEIGKVKIQYGIKKDVKVQNRIIDEGYILDNDLFIDNRRIKADEVINRLHNLNEFAGRIFQASITDKLYNALEPRERGD
;
A
#
# COMPACT_ATOMS: atom_id res chain seq x y z
N MET A 1 14.77 17.56 -3.84
CA MET A 1 13.76 17.29 -4.87
C MET A 1 12.41 17.27 -4.17
N SER A 2 11.48 18.16 -4.53
CA SER A 2 10.18 18.20 -3.87
C SER A 2 9.08 17.95 -4.88
N PHE A 3 8.28 16.91 -4.64
CA PHE A 3 6.91 16.91 -5.11
C PHE A 3 6.25 18.20 -4.60
N PRO A 4 5.50 18.93 -5.44
CA PRO A 4 4.93 20.22 -5.05
C PRO A 4 4.06 20.05 -3.82
N ASN A 5 4.12 21.03 -2.91
CA ASN A 5 3.19 21.04 -1.80
C ASN A 5 1.78 21.29 -2.34
N LYS A 6 0.84 20.42 -2.00
CA LYS A 6 -0.55 20.55 -2.42
C LYS A 6 -1.48 20.51 -1.21
N LYS A 7 -2.70 21.00 -1.38
CA LYS A 7 -3.71 21.02 -0.33
C LYS A 7 -3.99 19.61 0.17
N ASP A 8 -4.17 19.46 1.49
CA ASP A 8 -4.64 18.22 2.08
C ASP A 8 -6.15 18.10 1.84
N VAL A 9 -6.54 17.14 1.03
CA VAL A 9 -7.92 16.94 0.58
C VAL A 9 -8.36 15.50 0.79
N VAL A 10 -9.67 15.31 0.88
CA VAL A 10 -10.32 14.00 0.82
C VAL A 10 -11.07 13.91 -0.51
N TYR A 11 -11.01 12.76 -1.16
CA TYR A 11 -11.73 12.50 -2.42
C TYR A 11 -13.02 11.76 -2.12
N ASN A 12 -14.16 12.28 -2.56
CA ASN A 12 -15.43 11.56 -2.42
C ASN A 12 -15.45 10.30 -3.31
N LYS A 13 -14.76 10.35 -4.44
CA LYS A 13 -14.56 9.20 -5.34
C LYS A 13 -13.12 8.70 -5.27
N ALA A 14 -12.64 8.39 -4.07
CA ALA A 14 -11.27 7.95 -3.85
C ALA A 14 -10.93 6.67 -4.66
N PRO A 15 -9.84 6.65 -5.44
CA PRO A 15 -9.40 5.46 -6.15
C PRO A 15 -8.61 4.49 -5.24
N LEU A 16 -8.37 4.89 -3.98
CA LEU A 16 -7.64 4.12 -2.99
C LEU A 16 -8.38 2.83 -2.64
N LYS A 17 -7.75 1.69 -2.89
CA LYS A 17 -8.33 0.36 -2.64
C LYS A 17 -7.72 -0.33 -1.41
N GLN A 18 -6.46 -0.02 -1.07
CA GLN A 18 -5.81 -0.58 0.11
C GLN A 18 -4.69 0.32 0.66
N VAL A 19 -4.58 0.38 1.99
CA VAL A 19 -3.45 0.99 2.70
C VAL A 19 -2.75 -0.07 3.53
N ILE A 20 -1.42 -0.14 3.46
CA ILE A 20 -0.62 -1.13 4.18
C ILE A 20 0.53 -0.42 4.88
N CYS A 21 0.69 -0.63 6.18
CA CYS A 21 1.90 -0.29 6.91
C CYS A 21 2.66 -1.58 7.26
N GLN A 22 3.97 -1.62 6.99
CA GLN A 22 4.84 -2.74 7.35
C GLN A 22 6.02 -2.26 8.18
N LEU A 23 6.22 -2.89 9.32
CA LEU A 23 7.34 -2.64 10.22
C LEU A 23 8.21 -3.90 10.28
N ARG A 24 9.43 -3.83 9.73
CA ARG A 24 10.40 -4.94 9.78
C ARG A 24 11.34 -4.77 10.96
N PHE A 25 11.74 -5.87 11.57
CA PHE A 25 12.65 -5.94 12.71
C PHE A 25 13.62 -7.13 12.56
N PRO A 26 14.74 -7.17 13.31
CA PRO A 26 15.60 -8.34 13.36
C PRO A 26 14.81 -9.60 13.76
N ARG A 27 15.12 -10.74 13.15
CA ARG A 27 14.32 -11.97 13.30
C ARG A 27 14.14 -12.38 14.78
N ILE A 28 12.90 -12.62 15.18
CA ILE A 28 12.52 -13.10 16.51
C ILE A 28 12.06 -14.56 16.39
N LEU A 29 12.95 -15.49 16.74
CA LEU A 29 12.72 -16.95 16.60
C LEU A 29 11.52 -17.44 17.41
N ARG A 30 11.18 -16.75 18.50
CA ARG A 30 10.04 -17.11 19.36
C ARG A 30 8.71 -17.07 18.60
N ILE A 31 8.57 -16.23 17.57
CA ILE A 31 7.36 -16.16 16.72
C ILE A 31 7.18 -17.45 15.90
N ASP A 32 8.29 -18.05 15.44
CA ASP A 32 8.25 -19.28 14.65
C ASP A 32 8.16 -20.54 15.54
N SER A 33 8.52 -20.43 16.82
CA SER A 33 8.56 -21.58 17.74
C SER A 33 7.18 -22.12 18.17
N ARG A 34 6.17 -21.26 18.20
CA ARG A 34 4.78 -21.59 18.58
C ARG A 34 3.83 -20.51 18.07
N PRO A 35 2.52 -20.80 17.95
CA PRO A 35 1.52 -19.78 17.67
C PRO A 35 1.66 -18.58 18.64
N PRO A 36 1.53 -17.33 18.17
CA PRO A 36 1.76 -16.13 18.96
C PRO A 36 0.54 -15.77 19.81
N GLU A 37 0.12 -16.69 20.69
CA GLU A 37 -1.10 -16.60 21.51
C GLU A 37 -1.17 -15.30 22.32
N GLY A 38 -0.06 -14.90 22.96
CA GLY A 38 -0.01 -13.65 23.75
C GLY A 38 -0.22 -12.39 22.90
N PHE A 39 0.22 -12.41 21.64
CA PHE A 39 -0.03 -11.31 20.70
C PHE A 39 -1.49 -11.31 20.24
N GLN A 40 -2.03 -12.49 19.92
CA GLN A 40 -3.44 -12.66 19.57
C GLN A 40 -4.34 -12.14 20.69
N GLU A 41 -4.10 -12.56 21.94
CA GLU A 41 -4.91 -12.16 23.10
C GLU A 41 -4.99 -10.63 23.27
N ARG A 42 -3.93 -9.91 22.90
CA ARG A 42 -3.89 -8.45 22.99
C ARG A 42 -4.66 -7.72 21.91
N ILE A 43 -4.87 -8.34 20.75
CA ILE A 43 -5.48 -7.68 19.58
C ILE A 43 -6.82 -8.29 19.17
N ARG A 44 -7.22 -9.42 19.77
CA ARG A 44 -8.43 -10.18 19.38
C ARG A 44 -9.73 -9.44 19.62
N ASP A 45 -9.74 -8.38 20.44
CA ASP A 45 -10.89 -7.49 20.59
C ASP A 45 -11.24 -6.80 19.26
N ARG A 46 -10.24 -6.52 18.42
CA ARG A 46 -10.40 -5.90 17.09
C ARG A 46 -10.20 -6.87 15.94
N TYR A 47 -9.37 -7.90 16.11
CA TYR A 47 -8.99 -8.87 15.08
C TYR A 47 -9.23 -10.33 15.55
N PRO A 48 -10.49 -10.74 15.76
CA PRO A 48 -10.78 -12.04 16.36
C PRO A 48 -10.61 -13.22 15.39
N LEU A 49 -10.66 -12.99 14.08
CA LEU A 49 -10.52 -14.05 13.08
C LEU A 49 -9.03 -14.35 12.87
N TYR A 50 -8.68 -15.62 12.78
CA TYR A 50 -7.29 -16.08 12.67
C TYR A 50 -7.13 -17.05 11.51
N GLU A 51 -6.12 -16.79 10.69
CA GLU A 51 -5.68 -17.66 9.61
C GLU A 51 -4.16 -17.88 9.71
N GLN A 52 -3.71 -19.07 9.33
CA GLN A 52 -2.29 -19.42 9.32
C GLN A 52 -1.91 -19.85 7.91
N GLY A 53 -0.85 -19.25 7.36
CA GLY A 53 -0.43 -19.50 6.00
C GLY A 53 1.07 -19.36 5.75
N VAL A 54 1.45 -19.59 4.50
CA VAL A 54 2.77 -19.24 3.96
C VAL A 54 2.64 -17.88 3.28
N LEU A 55 3.69 -17.05 3.32
CA LEU A 55 3.79 -15.62 2.93
C LEU A 55 3.33 -15.21 1.50
N LYS A 56 2.52 -16.02 0.81
CA LYS A 56 2.04 -15.79 -0.56
C LYS A 56 1.01 -14.65 -0.67
N GLN A 57 0.31 -14.27 0.41
CA GLN A 57 -0.93 -13.49 0.32
C GLN A 57 -0.79 -11.97 0.60
N ARG A 58 0.35 -11.49 1.11
CA ARG A 58 0.54 -10.08 1.51
C ARG A 58 1.56 -9.28 0.70
N LEU A 59 2.23 -9.92 -0.25
CA LEU A 59 3.00 -9.22 -1.25
C LEU A 59 1.98 -8.77 -2.31
N GLY A 60 1.59 -7.49 -2.34
CA GLY A 60 0.74 -6.96 -3.42
C GLY A 60 1.32 -7.22 -4.83
N PRO A 61 0.80 -6.63 -5.92
CA PRO A 61 0.93 -7.05 -7.33
C PRO A 61 2.34 -7.38 -7.89
N LEU A 62 3.42 -7.17 -7.14
CA LEU A 62 4.73 -7.76 -7.37
C LEU A 62 4.70 -9.29 -7.57
N THR A 63 3.68 -10.01 -7.11
CA THR A 63 3.54 -11.45 -7.40
C THR A 63 2.78 -11.76 -8.69
N GLU A 64 2.07 -10.79 -9.29
CA GLU A 64 1.36 -11.02 -10.56
C GLU A 64 2.28 -10.83 -11.78
N ILE A 65 3.37 -10.07 -11.64
CA ILE A 65 4.36 -9.78 -12.70
C ILE A 65 5.53 -10.78 -12.69
N LEU A 66 5.71 -11.49 -11.58
CA LEU A 66 6.74 -12.51 -11.43
C LEU A 66 6.11 -13.85 -11.71
N SER A 67 6.78 -14.71 -12.50
CA SER A 67 6.31 -16.08 -12.68
C SER A 67 6.17 -16.78 -11.32
N ASP A 68 5.19 -17.68 -11.19
CA ASP A 68 4.92 -18.43 -9.95
C ASP A 68 6.19 -19.05 -9.35
N ASP A 69 7.16 -19.43 -10.18
CA ASP A 69 8.44 -20.01 -9.75
C ASP A 69 9.41 -18.96 -9.20
N VAL A 70 9.40 -17.73 -9.71
CA VAL A 70 10.17 -16.61 -9.13
C VAL A 70 9.51 -16.10 -7.85
N VAL A 71 8.16 -16.08 -7.78
CA VAL A 71 7.43 -15.81 -6.54
C VAL A 71 7.79 -16.87 -5.48
N LYS A 72 7.78 -18.16 -5.83
CA LYS A 72 8.21 -19.25 -4.94
C LYS A 72 9.68 -19.18 -4.50
N LEU A 73 10.57 -18.63 -5.31
CA LEU A 73 11.99 -18.42 -4.97
C LEU A 73 12.21 -17.20 -4.08
N LEU A 74 11.38 -16.16 -4.21
CA LEU A 74 11.46 -14.91 -3.44
C LEU A 74 10.66 -14.95 -2.14
N THR A 75 9.53 -15.65 -2.11
CA THR A 75 8.90 -16.08 -0.87
C THR A 75 9.78 -17.21 -0.34
N ARG A 76 10.62 -16.94 0.66
CA ARG A 76 11.24 -18.02 1.44
C ARG A 76 10.12 -18.99 1.80
N GLN A 77 10.16 -20.22 1.26
CA GLN A 77 9.04 -21.18 1.32
C GLN A 77 8.59 -21.54 2.74
N ASP A 78 9.32 -21.10 3.77
CA ASP A 78 9.15 -21.51 5.16
C ASP A 78 8.77 -20.38 6.13
N GLN A 79 8.51 -19.14 5.66
CA GLN A 79 8.16 -18.07 6.59
C GLN A 79 6.66 -18.12 6.93
N GLN A 80 6.38 -18.75 8.06
CA GLN A 80 5.06 -18.83 8.65
C GLN A 80 4.49 -17.42 8.88
N THR A 81 3.27 -17.22 8.40
CA THR A 81 2.51 -15.98 8.58
C THR A 81 1.29 -16.27 9.44
N TYR A 82 1.09 -15.42 10.43
CA TYR A 82 -0.07 -15.42 11.31
C TYR A 82 -0.93 -14.21 10.97
N ASP A 83 -2.13 -14.46 10.45
CA ASP A 83 -3.04 -13.45 9.97
C ASP A 83 -4.22 -13.29 10.92
N PHE A 84 -4.40 -12.07 11.43
CA PHE A 84 -5.50 -11.70 12.30
C PHE A 84 -6.40 -10.70 11.55
N ILE A 85 -7.69 -10.97 11.48
CA ILE A 85 -8.62 -10.25 10.60
C ILE A 85 -9.78 -9.72 11.44
N SER A 86 -10.21 -8.48 11.15
CA SER A 86 -11.42 -7.92 11.75
C SER A 86 -12.66 -8.69 11.30
N VAL A 87 -13.72 -8.63 12.10
CA VAL A 87 -14.99 -9.35 11.81
C VAL A 87 -15.55 -8.99 10.43
N ASP A 88 -15.39 -7.75 10.01
CA ASP A 88 -15.87 -7.23 8.72
C ASP A 88 -14.90 -7.48 7.55
N GLY A 89 -13.73 -8.09 7.80
CA GLY A 89 -12.70 -8.37 6.80
C GLY A 89 -11.94 -7.14 6.29
N ASN A 90 -12.26 -5.93 6.76
CA ASN A 90 -11.69 -4.70 6.20
C ASN A 90 -10.32 -4.35 6.77
N TRP A 91 -9.90 -4.99 7.86
CA TRP A 91 -8.59 -4.81 8.46
C TRP A 91 -7.91 -6.15 8.70
N SER A 92 -6.60 -6.19 8.48
CA SER A 92 -5.81 -7.38 8.79
C SER A 92 -4.41 -7.07 9.30
N VAL A 93 -3.98 -7.84 10.31
CA VAL A 93 -2.65 -7.81 10.92
C VAL A 93 -1.92 -9.08 10.55
N GLY A 94 -0.77 -8.94 9.90
CA GLY A 94 0.06 -10.07 9.48
C GLY A 94 1.32 -10.05 10.30
N LEU A 95 1.59 -11.12 11.03
CA LEU A 95 2.77 -11.27 11.85
C LEU A 95 3.65 -12.40 11.32
N THR A 96 4.95 -12.14 11.23
CA THR A 96 5.99 -13.12 10.93
C THR A 96 7.14 -12.93 11.91
N SER A 97 8.15 -13.81 11.87
CA SER A 97 9.35 -13.62 12.68
C SER A 97 10.20 -12.40 12.31
N GLU A 98 9.95 -11.71 11.19
CA GLU A 98 10.77 -10.56 10.75
C GLU A 98 9.97 -9.27 10.54
N PHE A 99 8.63 -9.31 10.56
CA PHE A 99 7.81 -8.11 10.44
C PHE A 99 6.40 -8.26 11.02
N VAL A 100 5.78 -7.10 11.29
CA VAL A 100 4.33 -6.96 11.43
C VAL A 100 3.80 -6.03 10.34
N ALA A 101 2.62 -6.32 9.81
CA ALA A 101 1.96 -5.49 8.81
C ALA A 101 0.49 -5.27 9.15
N LEU A 102 0.06 -4.01 9.19
CA LEU A 102 -1.34 -3.62 9.26
C LEU A 102 -1.83 -3.28 7.85
N SER A 103 -2.95 -3.84 7.43
CA SER A 103 -3.61 -3.43 6.19
C SER A 103 -5.08 -3.09 6.42
N THR A 104 -5.59 -2.16 5.61
CA THR A 104 -7.03 -1.90 5.50
C THR A 104 -7.46 -1.67 4.07
N SER A 105 -8.62 -2.18 3.73
CA SER A 105 -9.31 -1.92 2.47
C SER A 105 -10.35 -0.80 2.56
N LYS A 106 -10.63 -0.33 3.78
CA LYS A 106 -11.61 0.71 4.09
C LYS A 106 -10.96 1.84 4.88
N TYR A 107 -9.92 2.43 4.28
CA TYR A 107 -9.21 3.56 4.86
C TYR A 107 -10.13 4.79 4.95
N SER A 108 -10.35 5.31 6.16
CA SER A 108 -11.12 6.53 6.39
C SER A 108 -10.23 7.77 6.47
N ASP A 109 -9.30 7.75 7.41
CA ASP A 109 -8.44 8.87 7.77
C ASP A 109 -7.19 8.37 8.48
N TRP A 110 -6.19 9.24 8.55
CA TRP A 110 -4.88 8.91 9.08
C TRP A 110 -4.90 8.65 10.59
N ASN A 111 -5.72 9.36 11.37
CA ASN A 111 -5.76 9.21 12.82
C ASN A 111 -6.36 7.86 13.22
N THR A 112 -7.43 7.44 12.56
CA THR A 112 -8.01 6.10 12.74
C THR A 112 -6.98 5.02 12.40
N PHE A 113 -6.28 5.15 11.27
CA PHE A 113 -5.23 4.20 10.89
C PHE A 113 -4.09 4.14 11.91
N VAL A 114 -3.60 5.28 12.38
CA VAL A 114 -2.57 5.36 13.43
C VAL A 114 -3.06 4.75 14.74
N GLY A 115 -4.32 4.95 15.13
CA GLY A 115 -4.88 4.35 16.34
C GLY A 115 -4.89 2.82 16.30
N HIS A 116 -5.20 2.23 15.15
CA HIS A 116 -5.07 0.78 14.93
C HIS A 116 -3.61 0.33 14.99
N LEU A 117 -2.70 1.08 14.36
CA LEU A 117 -1.29 0.75 14.32
C LEU A 117 -0.61 0.84 15.69
N GLN A 118 -0.92 1.87 16.49
CA GLN A 118 -0.39 2.03 17.84
C GLN A 118 -0.76 0.86 18.74
N HIS A 119 -2.01 0.38 18.65
CA HIS A 119 -2.46 -0.79 19.40
C HIS A 119 -1.66 -2.05 19.01
N ILE A 120 -1.38 -2.24 17.71
CA ILE A 120 -0.54 -3.35 17.21
C ILE A 120 0.92 -3.21 17.64
N ILE A 121 1.50 -2.00 17.58
CA ILE A 121 2.87 -1.74 18.05
C ILE A 121 2.97 -2.03 19.54
N TYR A 122 1.99 -1.62 20.34
CA TYR A 122 1.95 -1.92 21.78
C TYR A 122 1.93 -3.43 22.05
N ALA A 123 1.08 -4.18 21.34
CA ALA A 123 1.04 -5.64 21.45
C ALA A 123 2.38 -6.28 21.03
N LEU A 124 2.98 -5.82 19.93
CA LEU A 124 4.28 -6.31 19.44
C LEU A 124 5.40 -6.07 20.45
N GLN A 125 5.48 -4.85 21.00
CA GLN A 125 6.49 -4.47 21.98
C GLN A 125 6.34 -5.25 23.27
N THR A 126 5.11 -5.44 23.75
CA THR A 126 4.86 -6.15 25.01
C THR A 126 5.17 -7.64 24.88
N GLU A 127 4.85 -8.26 23.75
CA GLU A 127 5.02 -9.69 23.58
C GLU A 127 6.40 -10.09 23.11
N PHE A 128 7.02 -9.31 22.22
CA PHE A 128 8.25 -9.72 21.53
C PHE A 128 9.44 -8.80 21.74
N GLU A 129 9.22 -7.56 22.21
CA GLU A 129 10.26 -6.56 22.47
C GLU A 129 11.32 -6.46 21.33
N PRO A 130 10.91 -6.14 20.08
CA PRO A 130 11.88 -5.98 19.00
C PRO A 130 12.92 -4.90 19.34
N ALA A 131 14.21 -5.23 19.23
CA ALA A 131 15.31 -4.32 19.59
C ALA A 131 15.28 -2.98 18.82
N PHE A 132 14.89 -3.01 17.55
CA PHE A 132 14.66 -1.85 16.69
C PHE A 132 13.94 -2.29 15.41
N PHE A 133 13.40 -1.33 14.67
CA PHE A 133 12.88 -1.56 13.33
C PHE A 133 13.95 -1.27 12.27
N THR A 134 14.12 -2.22 11.33
CA THR A 134 15.05 -2.15 10.20
C THR A 134 14.43 -1.48 8.97
N ARG A 135 13.10 -1.56 8.84
CA ARG A 135 12.32 -0.89 7.79
C ARG A 135 10.98 -0.43 8.32
N ILE A 136 10.58 0.78 7.95
CA ILE A 136 9.22 1.29 8.08
C ILE A 136 8.70 1.53 6.67
N GLY A 137 7.57 0.90 6.30
CA GLY A 137 6.93 1.06 5.00
C GLY A 137 5.47 1.48 5.15
N LEU A 138 5.00 2.29 4.21
CA LEU A 138 3.62 2.76 4.08
C LEU A 138 3.24 2.78 2.60
N ARG A 139 2.27 1.95 2.24
CA ARG A 139 1.85 1.70 0.87
C ARG A 139 0.41 2.10 0.64
N TYR A 140 0.16 2.86 -0.42
CA TYR A 140 -1.18 3.24 -0.90
C TYR A 140 -1.40 2.65 -2.29
N GLN A 141 -2.38 1.76 -2.41
CA GLN A 141 -2.72 1.12 -3.67
C GLN A 141 -3.98 1.75 -4.24
N ASN A 142 -3.84 2.46 -5.35
CA ASN A 142 -4.94 3.10 -6.04
C ASN A 142 -5.22 2.37 -7.35
N VAL A 143 -6.51 2.20 -7.64
CA VAL A 143 -6.99 1.74 -8.94
C VAL A 143 -8.01 2.73 -9.43
N ILE A 144 -7.66 3.49 -10.46
CA ILE A 144 -8.53 4.47 -11.10
C ILE A 144 -9.32 3.76 -12.18
N SER A 145 -10.65 3.88 -12.16
CA SER A 145 -11.52 3.36 -13.21
C SER A 145 -12.36 4.49 -13.78
N GLN A 146 -12.22 4.77 -15.07
CA GLN A 146 -13.00 5.80 -15.76
C GLN A 146 -14.50 5.54 -15.64
N LYS A 147 -14.89 4.26 -15.73
CA LYS A 147 -16.28 3.79 -15.57
C LYS A 147 -16.83 4.07 -14.17
N GLU A 148 -16.07 3.75 -13.11
CA GLU A 148 -16.50 4.04 -11.72
C GLU A 148 -16.59 5.55 -11.46
N LEU A 149 -15.78 6.36 -12.15
CA LEU A 149 -15.83 7.82 -12.08
C LEU A 149 -16.95 8.46 -12.92
N GLY A 150 -17.61 7.69 -13.80
CA GLY A 150 -18.63 8.19 -14.72
C GLY A 150 -18.06 9.06 -15.85
N LEU A 151 -16.79 8.85 -16.21
CA LEU A 151 -16.12 9.56 -17.30
C LEU A 151 -16.50 8.95 -18.66
N ASP A 152 -16.49 9.78 -19.71
CA ASP A 152 -16.68 9.31 -21.09
C ASP A 152 -15.55 8.34 -21.49
N ASN A 153 -15.92 7.24 -22.12
CA ASN A 153 -15.03 6.20 -22.65
C ASN A 153 -14.02 6.73 -23.68
N ASN A 154 -14.25 7.92 -24.24
CA ASN A 154 -13.32 8.56 -25.19
C ASN A 154 -12.18 9.34 -24.53
N ILE A 155 -12.22 9.53 -23.21
CA ILE A 155 -11.16 10.25 -22.48
C ILE A 155 -9.90 9.39 -22.47
N SER A 156 -8.77 9.96 -22.90
CA SER A 156 -7.49 9.27 -22.86
C SER A 156 -6.93 9.25 -21.44
N TRP A 157 -6.22 8.17 -21.08
CA TRP A 157 -5.42 8.10 -19.85
C TRP A 157 -4.38 9.23 -19.75
N ILE A 158 -3.89 9.75 -20.88
CA ILE A 158 -2.96 10.89 -20.94
C ILE A 158 -3.63 12.19 -20.47
N ASP A 159 -4.96 12.30 -20.57
CA ASP A 159 -5.69 13.45 -20.04
C ASP A 159 -5.89 13.36 -18.52
N LEU A 160 -5.67 12.18 -17.92
CA LEU A 160 -5.99 11.88 -16.52
C LEU A 160 -4.75 11.72 -15.65
N ILE A 161 -3.67 11.19 -16.22
CA ILE A 161 -2.43 10.87 -15.53
C ILE A 161 -1.32 11.82 -15.98
N ASP A 162 -0.43 12.20 -15.06
CA ASP A 162 0.74 12.99 -15.40
C ASP A 162 1.58 12.29 -16.48
N SER A 163 2.02 13.06 -17.47
CA SER A 163 2.74 12.56 -18.65
C SER A 163 3.95 11.68 -18.29
N SER A 164 4.63 11.95 -17.18
CA SER A 164 5.79 11.16 -16.72
C SER A 164 5.45 9.72 -16.33
N LEU A 165 4.16 9.40 -16.16
CA LEU A 165 3.66 8.08 -15.77
C LEU A 165 2.81 7.43 -16.88
N THR A 166 2.73 8.01 -18.07
CA THR A 166 1.84 7.48 -19.13
C THR A 166 2.50 6.46 -20.06
N GLY A 167 3.82 6.26 -19.98
CA GLY A 167 4.51 5.18 -20.67
C GLY A 167 4.23 5.12 -22.19
N ILE A 168 3.81 3.96 -22.69
CA ILE A 168 3.54 3.72 -24.12
C ILE A 168 2.36 4.54 -24.64
N LEU A 169 1.45 5.00 -23.77
CA LEU A 169 0.28 5.78 -24.15
C LEU A 169 0.68 7.13 -24.76
N SER A 170 1.75 7.73 -24.24
CA SER A 170 2.34 8.96 -24.78
C SER A 170 3.41 8.70 -25.86
N GLY A 171 3.59 7.44 -26.28
CA GLY A 171 4.59 7.04 -27.24
C GLY A 171 4.19 7.27 -28.71
N ASN A 172 5.19 7.28 -29.59
CA ASN A 172 4.98 7.39 -31.03
C ASN A 172 4.47 6.08 -31.68
N ILE A 173 4.44 4.98 -30.92
CA ILE A 173 3.91 3.70 -31.39
C ILE A 173 2.38 3.78 -31.34
N LYS A 174 1.74 3.79 -32.51
CA LYS A 174 0.28 3.83 -32.63
C LYS A 174 -0.34 2.48 -32.30
N VAL A 175 -0.43 2.15 -31.02
CA VAL A 175 -1.25 1.05 -30.51
C VAL A 175 -2.64 1.60 -30.23
N SER A 176 -3.69 0.90 -30.67
CA SER A 176 -5.05 1.26 -30.25
C SER A 176 -5.14 1.11 -28.71
N PRO A 177 -5.64 2.10 -27.96
CA PRO A 177 -5.72 2.01 -26.50
C PRO A 177 -6.39 0.72 -26.02
N ASN A 178 -7.45 0.28 -26.72
CA ASN A 178 -8.20 -0.94 -26.39
C ASN A 178 -7.41 -2.24 -26.62
N ALA A 179 -6.29 -2.20 -27.35
CA ALA A 179 -5.42 -3.35 -27.58
C ALA A 179 -4.41 -3.57 -26.45
N ILE A 180 -4.23 -2.59 -25.56
CA ILE A 180 -3.37 -2.72 -24.39
C ILE A 180 -4.12 -3.56 -23.35
N ILE A 181 -3.56 -4.71 -22.98
CA ILE A 181 -4.10 -5.59 -21.94
C ILE A 181 -3.47 -5.25 -20.58
N GLU A 182 -2.15 -5.07 -20.58
CA GLU A 182 -1.37 -4.73 -19.39
C GLU A 182 -0.14 -3.90 -19.77
N GLU A 183 0.12 -2.86 -19.00
CA GLU A 183 1.35 -2.09 -18.97
C GLU A 183 1.74 -1.90 -17.51
N ASN A 184 3.00 -2.12 -17.17
CA ASN A 184 3.47 -1.98 -15.80
C ASN A 184 4.90 -1.46 -15.74
N HIS A 185 5.08 -0.36 -15.04
CA HIS A 185 6.36 0.31 -14.80
C HIS A 185 6.66 0.38 -13.32
N VAL A 186 7.95 0.44 -12.99
CA VAL A 186 8.43 0.61 -11.62
C VAL A 186 9.54 1.64 -11.60
N VAL A 187 9.42 2.63 -10.73
CA VAL A 187 10.50 3.58 -10.42
C VAL A 187 10.73 3.63 -8.92
N ILE A 188 11.99 3.72 -8.51
CA ILE A 188 12.37 3.96 -7.11
C ILE A 188 13.08 5.31 -7.04
N ILE A 189 12.53 6.22 -6.25
CA ILE A 189 13.03 7.58 -6.10
C ILE A 189 13.56 7.74 -4.68
N ASN A 190 14.79 8.23 -4.56
CA ASN A 190 15.35 8.64 -3.27
C ASN A 190 14.80 10.04 -2.92
N LEU A 191 14.02 10.14 -1.84
CA LEU A 191 13.42 11.38 -1.36
C LEU A 191 14.35 12.14 -0.40
N GLY A 192 15.54 11.60 -0.13
CA GLY A 192 16.53 12.17 0.77
C GLY A 192 16.54 11.50 2.14
N ASN A 193 17.58 11.78 2.91
CA ASN A 193 17.85 11.08 4.17
C ASN A 193 16.79 11.33 5.25
N GLU A 194 16.06 12.43 5.22
CA GLU A 194 15.06 12.72 6.24
C GLU A 194 13.72 12.03 5.99
N ILE A 195 13.41 11.76 4.71
CA ILE A 195 12.11 11.24 4.27
C ILE A 195 12.20 9.74 3.97
N GLY A 196 13.21 9.29 3.21
CA GLY A 196 13.36 7.91 2.78
C GLY A 196 13.28 7.76 1.26
N LYS A 197 12.58 6.73 0.80
CA LYS A 197 12.41 6.38 -0.62
C LYS A 197 10.94 6.17 -0.93
N VAL A 198 10.57 6.31 -2.19
CA VAL A 198 9.29 5.83 -2.72
C VAL A 198 9.56 4.89 -3.88
N LYS A 199 8.86 3.76 -3.89
CA LYS A 199 8.67 2.91 -5.06
C LYS A 199 7.28 3.21 -5.62
N ILE A 200 7.23 3.71 -6.86
CA ILE A 200 5.98 3.94 -7.59
C ILE A 200 5.88 2.84 -8.62
N GLN A 201 4.84 2.04 -8.52
CA GLN A 201 4.45 1.05 -9.52
C GLN A 201 3.15 1.51 -10.18
N TYR A 202 3.14 1.56 -11.50
CA TYR A 202 2.03 2.16 -12.23
C TYR A 202 1.82 1.57 -13.62
N GLY A 203 0.62 1.77 -14.16
CA GLY A 203 0.27 1.41 -15.53
C GLY A 203 -1.17 0.88 -15.65
N ILE A 204 -1.56 0.50 -16.85
CA ILE A 204 -2.92 0.02 -17.16
C ILE A 204 -3.00 -1.49 -16.99
N LYS A 205 -4.12 -1.97 -16.47
CA LYS A 205 -4.43 -3.40 -16.45
C LYS A 205 -5.92 -3.62 -16.70
N LYS A 206 -6.24 -4.61 -17.52
CA LYS A 206 -7.59 -5.15 -17.66
C LYS A 206 -7.88 -6.21 -16.61
N ASP A 207 -9.15 -6.37 -16.28
CA ASP A 207 -9.65 -7.34 -15.31
C ASP A 207 -8.92 -7.25 -13.95
N VAL A 208 -8.76 -6.03 -13.44
CA VAL A 208 -8.08 -5.78 -12.17
C VAL A 208 -8.92 -6.36 -11.03
N LYS A 209 -8.38 -7.37 -10.35
CA LYS A 209 -9.02 -7.97 -9.18
C LYS A 209 -8.81 -7.05 -7.98
N VAL A 210 -9.89 -6.54 -7.43
CA VAL A 210 -9.90 -5.74 -6.20
C VAL A 210 -10.85 -6.39 -5.22
N GLN A 211 -10.30 -7.00 -4.18
CA GLN A 211 -11.07 -7.79 -3.21
C GLN A 211 -11.92 -8.85 -3.93
N ASN A 212 -13.25 -8.79 -3.79
CA ASN A 212 -14.20 -9.72 -4.41
C ASN A 212 -14.83 -9.17 -5.71
N ARG A 213 -14.22 -8.16 -6.33
CA ARG A 213 -14.73 -7.51 -7.55
C ARG A 213 -13.66 -7.48 -8.65
N ILE A 214 -14.12 -7.38 -9.89
CA ILE A 214 -13.27 -7.20 -11.07
C ILE A 214 -13.58 -5.82 -11.65
N ILE A 215 -12.54 -5.04 -11.89
CA ILE A 215 -12.60 -3.77 -12.62
C ILE A 215 -12.12 -4.04 -14.05
N ASP A 216 -13.02 -3.88 -15.02
CA ASP A 216 -12.79 -4.23 -16.44
C ASP A 216 -11.48 -3.63 -16.98
N GLU A 217 -11.22 -2.36 -16.67
CA GLU A 217 -9.96 -1.68 -16.95
C GLU A 217 -9.67 -0.65 -15.84
N GLY A 218 -8.44 -0.67 -15.33
CA GLY A 218 -7.99 0.27 -14.32
C GLY A 218 -6.56 0.73 -14.56
N TYR A 219 -6.31 2.00 -14.26
CA TYR A 219 -4.97 2.53 -14.14
C TYR A 219 -4.51 2.42 -12.68
N ILE A 220 -3.43 1.69 -12.46
CA ILE A 220 -2.87 1.40 -11.15
C ILE A 220 -1.87 2.50 -10.77
N LEU A 221 -1.99 3.04 -9.56
CA LEU A 221 -0.99 3.89 -8.91
C LEU A 221 -0.70 3.34 -7.52
N ASP A 222 0.38 2.59 -7.42
CA ASP A 222 0.81 1.91 -6.21
C ASP A 222 2.09 2.54 -5.66
N ASN A 223 1.94 3.29 -4.58
CA ASN A 223 3.01 4.06 -3.95
C ASN A 223 3.45 3.36 -2.66
N ASP A 224 4.60 2.70 -2.64
CA ASP A 224 5.26 2.14 -1.44
C ASP A 224 6.36 3.08 -0.97
N LEU A 225 6.07 3.88 0.06
CA LEU A 225 7.02 4.77 0.69
C LEU A 225 7.68 4.06 1.87
N PHE A 226 9.00 4.16 1.99
CA PHE A 226 9.71 3.46 3.04
C PHE A 226 11.03 4.11 3.46
N ILE A 227 11.42 3.80 4.69
CA ILE A 227 12.73 4.06 5.27
C ILE A 227 13.36 2.69 5.54
N ASP A 228 14.56 2.43 5.02
CA ASP A 228 15.28 1.16 5.18
C ASP A 228 16.68 1.38 5.78
N ASN A 229 17.30 0.28 6.22
CA ASN A 229 18.69 0.22 6.70
C ASN A 229 19.01 1.19 7.86
N ARG A 230 18.07 1.32 8.79
CA ARG A 230 18.23 2.13 10.00
C ARG A 230 17.89 1.31 11.25
N ARG A 231 18.31 1.82 12.40
CA ARG A 231 17.89 1.31 13.72
C ARG A 231 16.88 2.29 14.28
N ILE A 232 15.60 2.09 13.94
CA ILE A 232 14.53 3.02 14.34
C ILE A 232 13.87 2.47 15.61
N LYS A 233 13.78 3.31 16.65
CA LYS A 233 13.12 2.92 17.89
C LYS A 233 11.59 2.97 17.75
N ALA A 234 10.88 2.27 18.63
CA ALA A 234 9.42 2.15 18.57
C ALA A 234 8.69 3.48 18.75
N ASP A 235 9.20 4.37 19.60
CA ASP A 235 8.69 5.72 19.85
C ASP A 235 8.84 6.66 18.65
N GLU A 236 9.80 6.40 17.75
CA GLU A 236 9.98 7.17 16.51
C GLU A 236 9.02 6.76 15.38
N VAL A 237 8.45 5.56 15.42
CA VAL A 237 7.75 4.94 14.27
C VAL A 237 6.61 5.81 13.75
N ILE A 238 5.74 6.30 14.64
CA ILE A 238 4.56 7.07 14.25
C ILE A 238 4.95 8.40 13.62
N ASN A 239 5.95 9.09 14.18
CA ASN A 239 6.44 10.36 13.63
C ASN A 239 7.04 10.17 12.22
N ARG A 240 7.81 9.08 12.01
CA ARG A 240 8.34 8.74 10.68
C ARG A 240 7.22 8.45 9.68
N LEU A 241 6.19 7.71 10.10
CA LEU A 241 5.04 7.39 9.27
C LEU A 241 4.20 8.62 8.91
N HIS A 242 4.06 9.59 9.82
CA HIS A 242 3.42 10.87 9.52
C HIS A 242 4.10 11.56 8.32
N ASN A 243 5.43 11.65 8.33
CA ASN A 243 6.17 12.23 7.22
C ASN A 243 5.94 11.44 5.91
N LEU A 244 5.94 10.10 5.96
CA LEU A 244 5.63 9.29 4.78
C LEU A 244 4.20 9.54 4.27
N ASN A 245 3.20 9.60 5.16
CA ASN A 245 1.80 9.86 4.78
C ASN A 245 1.64 11.21 4.08
N GLU A 246 2.27 12.28 4.58
CA GLU A 246 2.23 13.59 3.91
C GLU A 246 2.82 13.54 2.50
N PHE A 247 3.96 12.86 2.33
CA PHE A 247 4.58 12.71 1.01
C PHE A 247 3.76 11.82 0.08
N ALA A 248 3.10 10.78 0.60
CA ALA A 248 2.23 9.91 -0.18
C ALA A 248 1.10 10.70 -0.85
N GLY A 249 0.47 11.63 -0.10
CA GLY A 249 -0.54 12.54 -0.64
C GLY A 249 0.02 13.43 -1.76
N ARG A 250 1.19 14.04 -1.54
CA ARG A 250 1.84 14.90 -2.55
C ARG A 250 2.18 14.14 -3.83
N ILE A 251 2.68 12.91 -3.69
CA ILE A 251 3.04 12.05 -4.83
C ILE A 251 1.80 11.69 -5.62
N PHE A 252 0.75 11.18 -4.97
CA PHE A 252 -0.51 10.83 -5.64
C PHE A 252 -1.08 12.02 -6.40
N GLN A 253 -1.15 13.19 -5.77
CA GLN A 253 -1.68 14.38 -6.42
C GLN A 253 -0.79 14.91 -7.55
N ALA A 254 0.52 14.67 -7.51
CA ALA A 254 1.44 15.01 -8.59
C ALA A 254 1.36 14.00 -9.75
N SER A 255 0.86 12.78 -9.51
CA SER A 255 0.67 11.74 -10.51
C SER A 255 -0.58 11.91 -11.37
N ILE A 256 -1.46 12.85 -11.04
CA ILE A 256 -2.76 13.04 -11.72
C ILE A 256 -2.90 14.45 -12.28
N THR A 257 -3.62 14.59 -13.39
CA THR A 257 -3.95 15.88 -13.99
C THR A 257 -5.09 16.57 -13.23
N ASP A 258 -5.32 17.86 -13.50
CA ASP A 258 -6.47 18.59 -12.94
C ASP A 258 -7.81 17.97 -13.36
N LYS A 259 -7.88 17.37 -14.55
CA LYS A 259 -9.09 16.70 -15.04
C LYS A 259 -9.44 15.51 -14.16
N LEU A 260 -8.47 14.64 -13.85
CA LEU A 260 -8.69 13.54 -12.93
C LEU A 260 -8.91 14.06 -11.50
N TYR A 261 -8.09 15.00 -11.03
CA TYR A 261 -8.22 15.61 -9.70
C TYR A 261 -9.65 16.09 -9.42
N ASN A 262 -10.26 16.80 -10.37
CA ASN A 262 -11.65 17.27 -10.25
C ASN A 262 -12.67 16.12 -10.33
N ALA A 263 -12.45 15.11 -11.18
CA ALA A 263 -13.32 13.94 -11.28
C ALA A 263 -13.34 13.08 -10.01
N LEU A 264 -12.28 13.14 -9.20
CA LEU A 264 -12.22 12.48 -7.89
C LEU A 264 -13.03 13.22 -6.80
N GLU A 265 -13.59 14.39 -7.12
CA GLU A 265 -14.41 15.22 -6.22
C GLU A 265 -13.68 15.55 -4.90
N PRO A 266 -12.63 16.39 -4.95
CA PRO A 266 -11.85 16.75 -3.79
C PRO A 266 -12.63 17.73 -2.90
N ARG A 267 -12.55 17.52 -1.59
CA ARG A 267 -13.05 18.43 -0.55
C ARG A 267 -11.98 18.67 0.51
N GLU A 268 -12.05 19.80 1.20
CA GLU A 268 -11.11 20.06 2.29
C GLU A 268 -11.40 19.10 3.46
N ARG A 269 -10.34 18.69 4.17
CA ARG A 269 -10.49 17.77 5.30
C ARG A 269 -11.19 18.52 6.45
N GLY A 270 -12.47 18.22 6.68
CA GLY A 270 -13.27 18.85 7.74
C GLY A 270 -14.64 19.37 7.28
N ASP A 271 -14.85 19.46 5.97
CA ASP A 271 -16.17 19.70 5.35
C ASP A 271 -17.05 18.44 5.35
#